data_AF-A0A9E4G3X3-F1
#
_entry.id   AF-A0A9E4G3X3-F1
#
_cell.length_a   1.000
_cell.length_b   1.000
_cell.length_c   1.000
_cell.angle_alpha   90.00
_cell.angle_beta   90.00
_cell.angle_gamma   90.00
#
_symmetry.space_group_name_H-M   'P 1'
#
loop_
_entity.id
_entity.type
_entity.pdbx_description
1 polymer ?
#
loop_
_entity_poly.entity_id
_entity_poly.type
_entity_poly.pdbx_seq_one_letter_code
_entity_poly.pdbx_strand_id
1 'polypeptide(L)'
;MRWSIGVTTFLMLSVGAAMAAERWDLPMAYADSNYHTQNGKRFAEAVGVSTGGELEIVVHGGGSLFKGNEIKRAVRTGQVPIGERLLSARQNENPLFGFDSVPFLASSFEAFDRLWRAARDRLTEVLAEQNLILLYAVPWPPQGLYFNREIIGIPDMAGIKFRTYNAATAKLAELAGMVPDTTRQSPGG
;
A
#
# COMPACT_ATOMS: atom_id res chain seq x y z
N MET A 1 -72.10 -36.46 12.52
CA MET A 1 -70.89 -35.96 11.82
C MET A 1 -70.07 -35.16 12.82
N ARG A 2 -68.90 -35.66 13.25
CA ARG A 2 -67.99 -34.97 14.18
C ARG A 2 -66.91 -34.28 13.36
N TRP A 3 -66.80 -32.96 13.50
CA TRP A 3 -65.71 -32.19 12.90
C TRP A 3 -64.59 -32.06 13.92
N SER A 4 -63.44 -32.65 13.64
CA SER A 4 -62.23 -32.52 14.46
C SER A 4 -61.42 -31.35 13.92
N ILE A 5 -61.28 -30.29 14.72
CA ILE A 5 -60.34 -29.19 14.46
C ILE A 5 -59.04 -29.56 15.17
N GLY A 6 -57.99 -29.86 14.39
CA GLY A 6 -56.65 -30.15 14.89
C GLY A 6 -55.69 -29.03 14.52
N VAL A 7 -55.26 -28.27 15.52
CA VAL A 7 -54.37 -27.11 15.46
C VAL A 7 -53.03 -27.47 14.82
N THR A 8 -52.65 -26.77 13.75
CA THR A 8 -51.29 -26.85 13.18
C THR A 8 -50.39 -25.84 13.89
N THR A 9 -49.50 -26.32 14.76
CA THR A 9 -48.46 -25.49 15.38
C THR A 9 -47.44 -25.08 14.32
N PHE A 10 -47.43 -23.81 13.94
CA PHE A 10 -46.41 -23.24 13.07
C PHE A 10 -45.15 -22.95 13.91
N LEU A 11 -44.12 -23.78 13.76
CA LEU A 11 -42.81 -23.54 14.38
C LEU A 11 -42.14 -22.40 13.61
N MET A 12 -42.22 -21.16 14.12
CA MET A 12 -41.41 -20.06 13.60
C MET A 12 -39.94 -20.32 13.99
N LEU A 13 -39.15 -20.87 13.06
CA LEU A 13 -37.70 -20.75 13.14
C LEU A 13 -37.36 -19.28 12.92
N SER A 14 -37.06 -18.56 14.00
CA SER A 14 -36.30 -17.32 13.93
C SER A 14 -34.89 -17.67 13.44
N VAL A 15 -34.69 -17.65 12.12
CA VAL A 15 -33.36 -17.66 11.51
C VAL A 15 -32.72 -16.32 11.87
N GLY A 16 -32.10 -16.24 13.04
CA GLY A 16 -31.13 -15.21 13.31
C GLY A 16 -29.98 -15.45 12.35
N ALA A 17 -29.96 -14.73 11.22
CA ALA A 17 -28.79 -14.67 10.38
C ALA A 17 -27.67 -14.11 11.27
N ALA A 18 -26.73 -14.97 11.67
CA ALA A 18 -25.44 -14.48 12.12
C ALA A 18 -24.88 -13.69 10.94
N MET A 19 -24.88 -12.35 11.04
CA MET A 19 -24.16 -11.50 10.10
C MET A 19 -22.69 -11.85 10.26
N ALA A 20 -22.18 -12.73 9.40
CA ALA A 20 -20.75 -12.99 9.33
C ALA A 20 -20.08 -11.69 8.91
N ALA A 21 -19.04 -11.29 9.65
CA ALA A 21 -18.24 -10.13 9.29
C ALA A 21 -17.77 -10.24 7.83
N GLU A 22 -17.95 -9.18 7.05
CA GLU A 22 -17.31 -9.09 5.76
C GLU A 22 -15.80 -9.09 5.97
N ARG A 23 -15.08 -9.94 5.23
CA ARG A 23 -13.64 -10.13 5.43
C ARG A 23 -12.87 -9.64 4.21
N TRP A 24 -11.94 -8.71 4.44
CA TRP A 24 -11.10 -8.12 3.41
C TRP A 24 -9.63 -8.49 3.61
N ASP A 25 -8.99 -9.01 2.56
CA ASP A 25 -7.55 -9.24 2.56
C ASP A 25 -6.80 -7.98 2.11
N LEU A 26 -5.84 -7.53 2.93
CA LEU A 26 -5.00 -6.35 2.71
C LEU A 26 -3.54 -6.80 2.50
N PRO A 27 -3.09 -7.05 1.26
CA PRO A 27 -1.69 -7.31 0.97
C PRO A 27 -0.84 -6.06 1.18
N MET A 28 0.29 -6.24 1.85
CA MET A 28 1.32 -5.22 2.07
C MET A 28 2.68 -5.74 1.62
N ALA A 29 3.44 -4.84 1.02
CA ALA A 29 4.74 -5.15 0.47
C ALA A 29 5.75 -5.53 1.56
N TYR A 30 5.79 -4.78 2.66
CA TYR A 30 6.91 -4.79 3.60
C TYR A 30 6.75 -5.84 4.69
N ALA A 31 7.88 -6.33 5.23
CA ALA A 31 7.91 -7.29 6.33
C ALA A 31 7.06 -6.84 7.53
N ASP A 32 6.59 -7.79 8.32
CA ASP A 32 5.70 -7.54 9.45
C ASP A 32 6.28 -6.59 10.50
N SER A 33 7.60 -6.57 10.69
CA SER A 33 8.29 -5.67 11.60
C SER A 33 8.40 -4.23 11.09
N ASN A 34 8.10 -3.97 9.81
CA ASN A 34 8.14 -2.64 9.25
C ASN A 34 6.97 -1.78 9.76
N TYR A 35 7.23 -0.50 10.04
CA TYR A 35 6.22 0.37 10.64
C TYR A 35 5.01 0.64 9.71
N HIS A 36 5.17 0.56 8.38
CA HIS A 36 4.02 0.65 7.47
C HIS A 36 3.08 -0.55 7.69
N THR A 37 3.62 -1.75 7.77
CA THR A 37 2.83 -2.98 8.03
C THR A 37 2.17 -2.93 9.41
N GLN A 38 2.89 -2.43 10.42
CA GLN A 38 2.32 -2.19 11.76
C GLN A 38 1.19 -1.14 11.74
N ASN A 39 1.33 -0.07 10.96
CA ASN A 39 0.25 0.91 10.76
C ASN A 39 -0.95 0.30 10.03
N GLY A 40 -0.72 -0.60 9.06
CA GLY A 40 -1.79 -1.36 8.41
C GLY A 40 -2.57 -2.23 9.39
N LYS A 41 -1.88 -2.89 10.34
CA LYS A 41 -2.54 -3.66 11.41
C LYS A 41 -3.38 -2.78 12.33
N ARG A 42 -2.87 -1.60 12.72
CA ARG A 42 -3.64 -0.62 13.50
C ARG A 42 -4.84 -0.08 12.74
N PHE A 43 -4.70 0.16 11.44
CA PHE A 43 -5.82 0.55 10.58
C PHE A 43 -6.90 -0.53 10.54
N ALA A 44 -6.52 -1.80 10.36
CA ALA A 44 -7.44 -2.93 10.38
C ALA A 44 -8.20 -3.04 11.72
N GLU A 45 -7.50 -2.90 12.84
CA GLU A 45 -8.10 -2.87 14.17
C GLU A 45 -9.10 -1.70 14.32
N ALA A 46 -8.70 -0.49 13.92
CA ALA A 46 -9.56 0.68 13.97
C ALA A 46 -10.82 0.53 13.12
N VAL A 47 -10.72 -0.12 11.94
CA VAL A 47 -11.89 -0.45 11.10
C VAL A 47 -12.80 -1.45 11.81
N GLY A 48 -12.26 -2.51 12.39
CA GLY A 48 -13.06 -3.50 13.13
C GLY A 48 -13.83 -2.84 14.29
N VAL A 49 -13.18 -1.97 15.07
CA VAL A 49 -13.84 -1.21 16.14
C VAL A 49 -14.90 -0.26 15.58
N SER A 50 -14.57 0.50 14.53
CA SER A 50 -15.45 1.53 13.97
C SER A 50 -16.69 0.96 13.28
N THR A 51 -16.61 -0.29 12.83
CA THR A 51 -17.71 -1.01 12.17
C THR A 51 -18.46 -1.95 13.11
N GLY A 52 -18.13 -1.97 14.41
CA GLY A 52 -18.74 -2.92 15.36
C GLY A 52 -18.47 -4.39 15.00
N GLY A 53 -17.40 -4.66 14.26
CA GLY A 53 -17.04 -5.98 13.76
C GLY A 53 -17.73 -6.38 12.44
N GLU A 54 -18.51 -5.50 11.80
CA GLU A 54 -19.11 -5.81 10.50
C GLU A 54 -18.07 -5.97 9.38
N LEU A 55 -16.90 -5.32 9.49
CA LEU A 55 -15.78 -5.45 8.57
C LEU A 55 -14.51 -5.87 9.30
N GLU A 56 -13.98 -7.03 8.94
CA GLU A 56 -12.68 -7.53 9.38
C GLU A 56 -11.65 -7.37 8.25
N ILE A 57 -10.53 -6.69 8.54
CA ILE A 57 -9.41 -6.56 7.61
C ILE A 57 -8.25 -7.44 8.06
N VAL A 58 -7.74 -8.26 7.14
CA VAL A 58 -6.65 -9.21 7.38
C VAL A 58 -5.40 -8.70 6.69
N VAL A 59 -4.39 -8.36 7.48
CA VAL A 59 -3.14 -7.81 6.95
C VAL A 59 -2.17 -8.93 6.57
N HIS A 60 -1.74 -8.92 5.31
CA HIS A 60 -0.76 -9.86 4.76
C HIS A 60 0.55 -9.15 4.43
N GLY A 61 1.48 -9.09 5.39
CA GLY A 61 2.79 -8.46 5.22
C GLY A 61 3.80 -9.30 4.42
N GLY A 62 4.91 -8.66 4.05
CA GLY A 62 6.06 -9.29 3.40
C GLY A 62 5.80 -9.76 1.97
N GLY A 63 4.75 -9.26 1.33
CA GLY A 63 4.31 -9.76 0.03
C GLY A 63 3.99 -11.26 0.03
N SER A 64 3.37 -11.73 1.12
CA SER A 64 2.96 -13.13 1.30
C SER A 64 1.76 -13.50 0.42
N LEU A 65 0.79 -12.59 0.27
CA LEU A 65 -0.39 -12.78 -0.58
C LEU A 65 -0.16 -12.30 -2.03
N PHE A 66 0.33 -11.08 -2.20
CA PHE A 66 0.73 -10.51 -3.50
C PHE A 66 2.10 -9.87 -3.39
N LYS A 67 2.96 -10.06 -4.39
CA LYS A 67 4.23 -9.32 -4.44
C LYS A 67 3.96 -7.83 -4.60
N GLY A 68 4.86 -7.00 -4.09
CA GLY A 68 4.66 -5.54 -4.09
C GLY A 68 4.36 -4.97 -5.47
N ASN A 69 4.87 -5.58 -6.54
CA ASN A 69 4.58 -5.14 -7.90
C ASN A 69 3.16 -5.49 -8.40
N GLU A 70 2.46 -6.41 -7.75
CA GLU A 70 1.15 -6.93 -8.16
C GLU A 70 -0.02 -6.23 -7.46
N ILE A 71 0.20 -5.70 -6.25
CA ILE A 71 -0.86 -5.19 -5.37
C ILE A 71 -1.79 -4.17 -6.06
N LYS A 72 -1.25 -3.13 -6.70
CA LYS A 72 -2.07 -2.12 -7.40
C LYS A 72 -3.01 -2.75 -8.45
N ARG A 73 -2.53 -3.76 -9.18
CA ARG A 73 -3.34 -4.47 -10.18
C ARG A 73 -4.41 -5.31 -9.48
N ALA A 74 -4.04 -6.04 -8.44
CA ALA A 74 -4.96 -6.89 -7.67
C ALA A 74 -6.14 -6.09 -7.11
N VAL A 75 -5.88 -4.91 -6.53
CA VAL A 75 -6.92 -3.99 -6.05
C VAL A 75 -7.78 -3.48 -7.20
N ARG A 76 -7.15 -2.95 -8.27
CA ARG A 76 -7.87 -2.40 -9.42
C ARG A 76 -8.82 -3.40 -10.09
N THR A 77 -8.42 -4.67 -10.16
CA THR A 77 -9.22 -5.75 -10.77
C THR A 77 -10.18 -6.43 -9.78
N GLY A 78 -10.23 -5.99 -8.53
CA GLY A 78 -11.11 -6.56 -7.51
C GLY A 78 -10.72 -7.96 -7.02
N GLN A 79 -9.46 -8.39 -7.21
CA GLN A 79 -8.97 -9.65 -6.61
C GLN A 79 -8.85 -9.53 -5.09
N VAL A 80 -8.53 -8.33 -4.62
CA VAL A 80 -8.63 -7.90 -3.23
C VAL A 80 -9.29 -6.52 -3.19
N PRO A 81 -10.07 -6.19 -2.15
CA PRO A 81 -10.78 -4.92 -2.07
C PRO A 81 -9.87 -3.75 -1.65
N ILE A 82 -8.72 -4.04 -1.03
CA ILE A 82 -7.80 -3.06 -0.46
C ILE A 82 -6.35 -3.55 -0.59
N GLY A 83 -5.37 -2.64 -0.51
CA GLY A 83 -3.96 -3.00 -0.48
C GLY A 83 -3.05 -1.79 -0.26
N GLU A 84 -1.80 -2.03 0.14
CA GLU A 84 -0.78 -0.99 0.30
C GLU A 84 0.24 -1.04 -0.85
N ARG A 85 0.60 0.15 -1.37
CA ARG A 85 1.58 0.25 -2.44
C ARG A 85 2.35 1.56 -2.42
N LEU A 86 3.68 1.47 -2.44
CA LEU A 86 4.55 2.58 -2.86
C LEU A 86 4.27 3.03 -4.30
N LEU A 87 3.65 4.20 -4.45
CA LEU A 87 3.22 4.75 -5.74
C LEU A 87 4.39 5.13 -6.66
N SER A 88 5.52 5.62 -6.13
CA SER A 88 6.65 6.07 -6.97
C SER A 88 7.25 4.97 -7.83
N ALA A 89 7.11 3.70 -7.43
CA ALA A 89 7.48 2.55 -8.25
C ALA A 89 6.51 2.30 -9.45
N ARG A 90 5.52 3.18 -9.63
CA ARG A 90 4.61 3.26 -10.79
C ARG A 90 4.74 4.57 -11.56
N GLN A 91 5.78 5.38 -11.30
CA GLN A 91 6.01 6.65 -12.00
C GLN A 91 6.01 6.51 -13.54
N ASN A 92 6.38 5.36 -14.08
CA ASN A 92 6.32 5.09 -15.52
C ASN A 92 4.88 5.01 -16.09
N GLU A 93 3.89 4.73 -15.24
CA GLU A 93 2.47 4.71 -15.63
C GLU A 93 1.88 6.12 -15.60
N ASN A 94 2.27 6.94 -14.62
CA ASN A 94 1.92 8.34 -14.53
C ASN A 94 3.02 9.09 -13.75
N PRO A 95 3.63 10.16 -14.30
CA PRO A 95 4.72 10.86 -13.65
C PRO A 95 4.35 11.45 -12.29
N LEU A 96 3.06 11.78 -12.07
CA LEU A 96 2.57 12.27 -10.78
C LEU A 96 2.83 11.28 -9.64
N PHE A 97 2.87 9.97 -9.91
CA PHE A 97 3.17 8.99 -8.88
C PHE A 97 4.58 9.11 -8.30
N GLY A 98 5.50 9.80 -8.98
CA GLY A 98 6.85 10.09 -8.49
C GLY A 98 7.00 11.45 -7.80
N PHE A 99 5.90 12.15 -7.48
CA PHE A 99 5.95 13.50 -6.89
C PHE A 99 6.79 13.58 -5.62
N ASP A 100 6.81 12.51 -4.82
CA ASP A 100 7.55 12.38 -3.55
C ASP A 100 9.01 11.96 -3.70
N SER A 101 9.44 11.66 -4.93
CA SER A 101 10.73 11.02 -5.21
C SER A 101 11.73 11.95 -5.87
N VAL A 102 11.39 13.24 -6.04
CA VAL A 102 12.31 14.26 -6.56
C VAL A 102 13.36 14.58 -5.49
N PRO A 103 14.66 14.29 -5.73
CA PRO A 103 15.70 14.53 -4.74
C PRO A 103 15.74 16.01 -4.32
N PHE A 104 15.94 16.24 -3.01
CA PHE A 104 16.05 17.58 -2.40
C PHE A 104 14.81 18.49 -2.47
N LEU A 105 13.69 18.04 -3.04
CA LEU A 105 12.45 18.84 -3.11
C LEU A 105 11.76 18.99 -1.75
N ALA A 106 11.61 17.89 -1.02
CA ALA A 106 10.99 17.85 0.31
C ALA A 106 11.80 16.95 1.26
N SER A 107 12.83 17.51 1.88
CA SER A 107 13.79 16.77 2.71
C SER A 107 13.48 16.76 4.22
N SER A 108 12.31 17.26 4.62
CA SER A 108 11.81 17.21 6.00
C SER A 108 10.34 16.78 6.02
N PHE A 109 9.85 16.28 7.16
CA PHE A 109 8.44 15.91 7.29
C PHE A 109 7.50 17.11 7.09
N GLU A 110 7.89 18.32 7.52
CA GLU A 110 7.10 19.53 7.29
C GLU A 110 7.03 19.88 5.79
N ALA A 111 8.16 19.81 5.08
CA ALA A 111 8.19 20.04 3.64
C ALA A 111 7.36 18.98 2.89
N PHE A 112 7.42 17.72 3.35
CA PHE A 112 6.60 16.64 2.80
C PHE A 112 5.11 16.88 3.03
N ASP A 113 4.67 17.35 4.20
CA ASP A 113 3.24 17.64 4.42
C ASP A 113 2.72 18.71 3.46
N ARG A 114 3.52 19.74 3.17
CA ARG A 114 3.19 20.77 2.16
C ARG A 114 3.11 20.17 0.76
N LEU A 115 4.09 19.35 0.38
CA LEU A 115 4.13 18.66 -0.91
C LEU A 115 2.93 17.70 -1.08
N TRP A 116 2.59 16.96 -0.03
CA TRP A 116 1.43 16.06 0.01
C TRP A 116 0.13 16.81 -0.21
N ARG A 117 -0.09 17.93 0.51
CA ARG A 117 -1.28 18.77 0.34
C ARG A 117 -1.43 19.28 -1.09
N ALA A 118 -0.32 19.66 -1.73
CA ALA A 118 -0.34 20.14 -3.11
C ALA A 118 -0.65 19.02 -4.13
N ALA A 119 -0.24 17.77 -3.84
CA ALA A 119 -0.39 16.64 -4.77
C ALA A 119 -1.66 15.81 -4.57
N ARG A 120 -2.22 15.79 -3.34
CA ARG A 120 -3.26 14.85 -2.92
C ARG A 120 -4.50 14.86 -3.82
N ASP A 121 -5.01 16.04 -4.15
CA ASP A 121 -6.26 16.13 -4.92
C ASP A 121 -6.08 15.56 -6.32
N ARG A 122 -4.99 15.94 -7.00
CA ARG A 122 -4.68 15.40 -8.33
C ARG A 122 -4.37 13.91 -8.30
N LEU A 123 -3.68 13.43 -7.25
CA LEU A 123 -3.46 12.00 -7.06
C LEU A 123 -4.77 11.24 -6.87
N THR A 124 -5.72 11.81 -6.13
CA THR A 124 -7.04 11.23 -5.89
C THR A 124 -7.82 11.10 -7.19
N GLU A 125 -7.84 12.15 -8.03
CA GLU A 125 -8.46 12.13 -9.35
C GLU A 125 -7.85 11.04 -10.26
N VAL A 126 -6.52 11.01 -10.37
CA VAL A 126 -5.81 10.02 -11.21
C VAL A 126 -6.02 8.58 -10.73
N LEU A 127 -6.12 8.35 -9.43
CA LEU A 127 -6.43 7.03 -8.89
C LEU A 127 -7.89 6.64 -9.14
N ALA A 128 -8.83 7.59 -9.03
CA ALA A 128 -10.24 7.36 -9.31
C ALA A 128 -10.48 6.98 -10.79
N GLU A 129 -9.78 7.64 -11.73
CA GLU A 129 -9.77 7.26 -13.16
C GLU A 129 -9.32 5.79 -13.38
N GLN A 130 -8.63 5.21 -12.41
CA GLN A 130 -8.11 3.84 -12.45
C GLN A 130 -8.88 2.88 -11.53
N ASN A 131 -10.10 3.24 -11.11
CA ASN A 131 -10.93 2.45 -10.20
C ASN A 131 -10.24 2.17 -8.84
N LEU A 132 -9.55 3.18 -8.30
CA LEU A 132 -8.86 3.12 -7.02
C LEU A 132 -9.25 4.32 -6.15
N ILE A 133 -9.49 4.07 -4.86
CA ILE A 133 -9.76 5.10 -3.87
C ILE A 133 -8.53 5.26 -2.96
N LEU A 134 -8.04 6.48 -2.83
CA LEU A 134 -6.95 6.81 -1.91
C LEU A 134 -7.50 6.99 -0.48
N LEU A 135 -7.24 6.03 0.40
CA LEU A 135 -7.68 6.08 1.80
C LEU A 135 -6.75 6.96 2.66
N TYR A 136 -5.45 6.66 2.63
CA TYR A 136 -4.42 7.43 3.34
C TYR A 136 -3.04 7.21 2.71
N ALA A 137 -2.08 8.05 3.08
CA ALA A 137 -0.67 7.89 2.74
C ALA A 137 0.20 8.19 3.97
N VAL A 138 1.35 7.53 4.06
CA VAL A 138 2.32 7.73 5.14
C VAL A 138 3.70 7.90 4.50
N PRO A 139 4.47 8.95 4.84
CA PRO A 139 5.82 9.11 4.31
C PRO A 139 6.78 8.05 4.84
N TRP A 140 7.72 7.62 3.98
CA TRP A 140 8.96 6.99 4.42
C TRP A 140 9.86 8.03 5.13
N PRO A 141 10.81 7.61 5.99
CA PRO A 141 11.79 8.54 6.54
C PRO A 141 12.64 9.16 5.42
N PRO A 142 13.32 10.28 5.69
CA PRO A 142 14.24 10.90 4.73
C PRO A 142 15.22 9.88 4.14
N GLN A 143 15.40 9.93 2.82
CA GLN A 143 16.20 8.96 2.09
C GLN A 143 17.70 9.26 2.23
N GLY A 144 18.49 8.21 2.41
CA GLY A 144 19.95 8.26 2.43
C GLY A 144 20.55 7.27 1.44
N LEU A 145 21.82 7.49 1.08
CA LEU A 145 22.59 6.58 0.24
C LEU A 145 23.47 5.69 1.13
N TYR A 146 23.42 4.38 0.90
CA TYR A 146 24.20 3.40 1.64
C TYR A 146 25.32 2.87 0.76
N PHE A 147 26.56 3.00 1.24
CA PHE A 147 27.75 2.50 0.56
C PHE A 147 28.58 1.64 1.53
N ASN A 148 29.32 0.67 0.99
CA ASN A 148 30.25 -0.16 1.76
C ASN A 148 31.67 0.44 1.82
N ARG A 149 31.83 1.66 1.30
CA ARG A 149 33.06 2.44 1.32
C ARG A 149 32.72 3.91 1.53
N GLU A 150 33.70 4.70 1.92
CA GLU A 150 33.57 6.14 2.02
C GLU A 150 33.30 6.75 0.64
N ILE A 151 32.41 7.75 0.59
CA ILE A 151 32.05 8.51 -0.59
C ILE A 151 32.07 9.98 -0.19
N ILE A 152 33.01 10.74 -0.77
CA ILE A 152 33.21 12.16 -0.45
C ILE A 152 32.62 13.04 -1.56
N GLY A 153 32.48 12.51 -2.78
CA GLY A 153 31.80 13.19 -3.86
C GLY A 153 31.22 12.27 -4.94
N ILE A 154 30.54 12.88 -5.91
CA ILE A 154 29.97 12.19 -7.07
C ILE A 154 31.02 11.35 -7.84
N PRO A 155 32.28 11.80 -8.05
CA PRO A 155 33.27 10.99 -8.74
C PRO A 155 33.51 9.62 -8.11
N ASP A 156 33.38 9.50 -6.78
CA ASP A 156 33.58 8.24 -6.06
C ASP A 156 32.44 7.24 -6.32
N MET A 157 31.31 7.70 -6.87
CA MET A 157 30.16 6.87 -7.18
C MET A 157 30.26 6.16 -8.54
N ALA A 158 31.20 6.56 -9.40
CA ALA A 158 31.31 6.05 -10.76
C ALA A 158 31.47 4.51 -10.80
N GLY A 159 30.63 3.85 -11.61
CA GLY A 159 30.66 2.41 -11.83
C GLY A 159 30.12 1.55 -10.67
N ILE A 160 29.71 2.16 -9.54
CA ILE A 160 29.12 1.41 -8.42
C ILE A 160 27.80 0.79 -8.87
N LYS A 161 27.63 -0.52 -8.66
CA LYS A 161 26.32 -1.16 -8.79
C LYS A 161 25.40 -0.64 -7.68
N PHE A 162 24.35 0.06 -8.05
CA PHE A 162 23.45 0.73 -7.11
C PHE A 162 22.04 0.16 -7.18
N ARG A 163 21.53 -0.34 -6.06
CA ARG A 163 20.18 -0.86 -5.99
C ARG A 163 19.17 0.27 -6.11
N THR A 164 18.21 0.12 -7.02
CA THR A 164 17.14 1.09 -7.28
C THR A 164 15.79 0.45 -7.01
N TYR A 165 14.81 1.26 -6.60
CA TYR A 165 13.46 0.77 -6.29
C TYR A 165 12.35 1.49 -7.07
N ASN A 166 12.67 2.53 -7.81
CA ASN A 166 11.77 3.26 -8.70
C ASN A 166 12.55 4.00 -9.81
N ALA A 167 11.82 4.64 -10.73
CA ALA A 167 12.42 5.39 -11.85
C ALA A 167 13.28 6.57 -11.37
N ALA A 168 12.87 7.28 -10.32
CA ALA A 168 13.63 8.40 -9.77
C ALA A 168 15.00 7.97 -9.21
N THR A 169 15.06 6.87 -8.46
CA THR A 169 16.32 6.34 -7.91
C THR A 169 17.23 5.77 -9.00
N ALA A 170 16.66 5.16 -10.05
CA ALA A 170 17.42 4.79 -11.24
C ALA A 170 18.01 6.02 -11.94
N LYS A 171 17.23 7.09 -12.08
CA LYS A 171 17.71 8.32 -12.71
C LYS A 171 18.81 9.01 -11.89
N LEU A 172 18.67 9.03 -10.57
CA LEU A 172 19.71 9.53 -9.66
C LEU A 172 21.00 8.72 -9.82
N ALA A 173 20.91 7.39 -9.91
CA ALA A 173 22.06 6.53 -10.10
C ALA A 173 22.78 6.83 -11.43
N GLU A 174 22.04 6.94 -12.53
CA GLU A 174 22.59 7.32 -13.84
C GLU A 174 23.32 8.67 -13.79
N LEU A 175 22.68 9.69 -13.20
CA LEU A 175 23.24 11.04 -13.12
C LEU A 175 24.50 11.12 -12.25
N ALA A 176 24.63 10.21 -11.28
CA ALA A 176 25.82 10.08 -10.43
C ALA A 176 26.89 9.15 -11.02
N GLY A 177 26.71 8.62 -12.24
CA GLY A 177 27.65 7.69 -12.87
C GLY A 177 27.63 6.27 -12.30
N MET A 178 26.64 5.93 -11.46
CA MET A 178 26.42 4.57 -10.94
C MET A 178 25.78 3.67 -12.00
N VAL A 179 25.86 2.35 -11.78
CA VAL A 179 25.19 1.34 -12.59
C VAL A 179 23.91 0.90 -11.86
N PRO A 180 22.72 1.33 -12.29
CA PRO A 180 21.48 0.98 -11.62
C PRO A 180 21.19 -0.52 -11.75
N ASP A 181 20.84 -1.14 -10.63
CA ASP A 181 20.41 -2.52 -10.52
C ASP A 181 19.00 -2.55 -9.93
N THR A 182 18.04 -3.09 -10.68
CA THR A 182 16.64 -3.21 -10.26
C THR A 182 16.33 -4.55 -9.59
N THR A 183 17.35 -5.41 -9.39
CA THR A 183 17.18 -6.70 -8.73
C THR A 183 16.59 -6.49 -7.33
N ARG A 184 15.34 -6.94 -7.18
CA ARG A 184 14.36 -6.67 -6.11
C ARG A 184 13.54 -5.38 -6.25
N GLN A 185 12.63 -5.35 -7.23
CA GLN A 185 11.27 -4.87 -7.00
C GLN A 185 10.46 -5.90 -6.19
N SER A 186 10.98 -6.39 -5.05
CA SER A 186 10.14 -7.10 -4.08
C SER A 186 10.67 -6.93 -2.65
N PRO A 187 9.77 -6.79 -1.67
CA PRO A 187 10.04 -6.29 -0.34
C PRO A 187 10.00 -7.46 0.67
N GLY A 188 10.98 -7.54 1.56
CA GLY A 188 11.16 -8.71 2.43
C GLY A 188 12.58 -9.24 2.34
N GLY A 189 13.46 -8.62 3.12
CA GLY A 189 14.50 -9.31 3.86
C GLY A 189 14.18 -9.11 5.32
#